data_AF-A0A7S0NG60-F1
#
_entry.id   AF-A0A7S0NG60-F1
#
_cell.length_a   1.000
_cell.length_b   1.000
_cell.length_c   1.000
_cell.angle_alpha   90.00
_cell.angle_beta   90.00
_cell.angle_gamma   90.00
#
_symmetry.space_group_name_H-M   'P 1'
#
loop_
_entity.id
_entity.type
_entity.pdbx_description
1 polymer ?
#
loop_
_entity_poly.entity_id
_entity_poly.type
_entity_poly.pdbx_seq_one_letter_code
_entity_poly.pdbx_strand_id
1 'polypeptide(L)'
;LKELPRLASHLLELQCPISLFSIQWFMCLFAKDLPLQLTLRVWDVFFVYGDYALFAVAISMLQMGEAALLSCSTLEALYEALKSIGRTLQQRDPEAAHRLVTRSLDALMTSQLVEHIEVERVAKRQQVVTEHLQQQQQWREIEQETAAAAKAEAAAAEAGESW
;
A
#
# COMPACT_ATOMS: atom_id res chain seq x y z
N LEU A 1 10.38 4.42 -12.56
CA LEU A 1 10.25 4.11 -14.00
C LEU A 1 11.17 2.96 -14.48
N LYS A 2 11.72 2.10 -13.59
CA LYS A 2 12.42 0.88 -14.04
C LYS A 2 11.52 0.01 -14.95
N GLU A 3 10.22 0.02 -14.67
CA GLU A 3 9.17 -0.64 -15.47
C GLU A 3 8.93 -0.03 -16.87
N LEU A 4 9.41 1.19 -17.15
CA LEU A 4 9.17 1.92 -18.41
C LEU A 4 10.46 2.61 -18.89
N PRO A 5 11.49 1.85 -19.30
CA PRO A 5 12.80 2.40 -19.63
C PRO A 5 12.73 3.33 -20.85
N ARG A 6 11.90 2.99 -21.85
CA ARG A 6 11.74 3.77 -23.08
C ARG A 6 11.14 5.14 -22.79
N LEU A 7 10.04 5.18 -22.04
CA LEU A 7 9.42 6.45 -21.63
C LEU A 7 10.38 7.26 -20.74
N ALA A 8 11.11 6.62 -19.82
CA ALA A 8 12.07 7.32 -18.98
C ALA A 8 13.17 8.02 -19.79
N SER A 9 13.75 7.33 -20.78
CA SER A 9 14.72 7.92 -21.70
C SER A 9 14.12 9.09 -22.48
N HIS A 10 12.90 8.95 -22.98
CA HIS A 10 12.22 10.01 -23.72
C HIS A 10 11.92 11.25 -22.86
N LEU A 11 11.47 11.07 -21.61
CA LEU A 11 11.29 12.16 -20.66
C LEU A 11 12.62 12.89 -20.39
N LEU A 12 13.73 12.16 -20.32
CA LEU A 12 15.05 12.73 -20.12
C LEU A 12 15.54 13.52 -21.34
N GLU A 13 15.33 13.00 -22.56
CA GLU A 13 15.67 13.68 -23.82
C GLU A 13 14.93 15.01 -23.96
N LEU A 14 13.65 15.04 -23.60
CA LEU A 14 12.82 16.26 -23.59
C LEU A 14 13.04 17.14 -22.36
N GLN A 15 13.98 16.78 -21.47
CA GLN A 15 14.27 17.49 -20.22
C GLN A 15 13.03 17.71 -19.34
N CYS A 16 12.10 16.75 -19.34
CA CYS A 16 10.87 16.81 -18.56
C CYS A 16 11.10 16.25 -17.14
N PRO A 17 11.11 17.09 -16.10
CA PRO A 17 11.22 16.58 -14.75
C PRO A 17 9.91 15.90 -14.34
N ILE A 18 10.00 14.69 -13.80
CA ILE A 18 8.82 13.88 -13.39
C ILE A 18 7.95 14.65 -12.38
N SER A 19 8.57 15.46 -11.52
CA SER A 19 7.88 16.30 -10.53
C SER A 19 6.89 17.29 -11.15
N LEU A 20 7.06 17.66 -12.42
CA LEU A 20 6.20 18.61 -13.14
C LEU A 20 4.73 18.18 -13.18
N PHE A 21 4.49 16.87 -13.24
CA PHE A 21 3.14 16.30 -13.27
C PHE A 21 2.83 15.47 -12.04
N SER A 22 3.83 14.76 -11.48
CA SER A 22 3.59 13.81 -10.40
C SER A 22 3.21 14.46 -9.07
N ILE A 23 3.74 15.65 -8.76
CA ILE A 23 3.38 16.38 -7.52
C ILE A 23 1.87 16.64 -7.49
N GLN A 24 1.30 17.12 -8.59
CA GLN A 24 -0.14 17.41 -8.64
C GLN A 24 -0.96 16.13 -8.49
N TRP A 25 -0.56 15.05 -9.14
CA TRP A 25 -1.23 13.76 -9.04
C TRP A 25 -1.30 13.27 -7.60
N PHE A 26 -0.18 13.29 -6.87
CA PHE A 26 -0.14 12.80 -5.50
C PHE A 26 -0.80 13.76 -4.49
N MET A 27 -0.58 15.07 -4.61
CA MET A 27 -1.16 16.04 -3.69
C MET A 27 -2.69 16.15 -3.82
N CYS A 28 -3.23 15.93 -5.01
CA CYS A 28 -4.66 15.97 -5.26
C CYS A 28 -5.31 14.59 -5.39
N LEU A 29 -4.59 13.50 -5.06
CA LEU A 29 -5.07 12.12 -5.19
C LEU A 29 -5.75 11.86 -6.55
N PHE A 30 -5.13 12.37 -7.62
CA PHE A 30 -5.60 12.33 -9.01
C PHE A 30 -6.94 13.01 -9.32
N ALA A 31 -7.57 13.68 -8.36
CA ALA A 31 -8.91 14.28 -8.53
C ALA A 31 -8.97 15.41 -9.56
N LYS A 32 -7.82 16.04 -9.88
CA LYS A 32 -7.74 17.13 -10.85
C LYS A 32 -7.48 16.66 -12.28
N ASP A 33 -6.78 15.54 -12.43
CA ASP A 33 -6.25 15.06 -13.71
C ASP A 33 -7.04 13.87 -14.28
N LEU A 34 -7.83 13.20 -13.44
CA LEU A 34 -8.74 12.13 -13.86
C LEU A 34 -10.21 12.59 -13.83
N PRO A 35 -11.04 12.10 -14.75
CA PRO A 35 -12.50 12.23 -14.63
C PRO A 35 -13.00 11.53 -13.36
N LEU A 36 -14.11 12.03 -12.79
CA LEU A 36 -14.66 11.55 -11.51
C LEU A 36 -14.79 10.03 -11.41
N GLN A 37 -15.26 9.36 -12.48
CA GLN A 37 -15.41 7.91 -12.51
C GLN A 37 -14.08 7.18 -12.28
N LEU A 38 -12.98 7.67 -12.84
CA LEU A 38 -11.65 7.10 -12.66
C LEU A 38 -11.10 7.47 -11.28
N THR A 39 -11.29 8.72 -10.83
CA THR A 39 -10.86 9.17 -9.50
C THR A 39 -11.46 8.31 -8.39
N LEU A 40 -12.76 8.04 -8.43
CA LEU A 40 -13.43 7.21 -7.41
C LEU A 40 -12.87 5.78 -7.38
N ARG A 41 -12.54 5.21 -8.55
CA ARG A 41 -11.91 3.89 -8.65
C ARG A 41 -10.48 3.85 -8.12
N VAL A 42 -9.71 4.92 -8.35
CA VAL A 42 -8.39 5.09 -7.72
C VAL A 42 -8.54 5.16 -6.20
N TRP A 43 -9.57 5.86 -5.71
CA TRP A 43 -9.83 6.00 -4.29
C TRP A 43 -10.26 4.67 -3.64
N ASP A 44 -11.07 3.85 -4.30
CA ASP A 44 -11.42 2.50 -3.83
C ASP A 44 -10.15 1.69 -3.50
N VAL A 45 -9.17 1.69 -4.41
CA VAL A 45 -7.91 0.96 -4.22
C VAL A 45 -7.03 1.64 -3.17
N PHE A 46 -6.95 2.97 -3.19
CA PHE A 46 -6.18 3.74 -2.20
C PHE A 46 -6.63 3.49 -0.77
N PHE A 47 -7.94 3.47 -0.50
CA PHE A 47 -8.43 3.23 0.86
C PHE A 47 -8.19 1.79 1.35
N VAL A 48 -8.05 0.82 0.44
CA VAL A 48 -7.78 -0.58 0.79
C VAL A 48 -6.29 -0.86 0.95
N TYR A 49 -5.45 -0.35 0.04
CA TYR A 49 -4.04 -0.69 -0.05
C TYR A 49 -3.09 0.40 0.48
N GLY A 50 -3.59 1.62 0.70
CA GLY A 50 -2.83 2.77 1.16
C GLY A 50 -2.17 3.56 0.03
N ASP A 51 -1.20 4.39 0.41
CA ASP A 51 -0.45 5.30 -0.47
C ASP A 51 0.30 4.59 -1.60
N TYR A 52 0.75 3.35 -1.40
CA TYR A 52 1.35 2.52 -2.44
C TYR A 52 0.45 2.35 -3.68
N ALA A 53 -0.87 2.35 -3.49
CA ALA A 53 -1.82 2.30 -4.60
C ALA A 53 -1.67 3.49 -5.55
N LEU A 54 -1.37 4.68 -5.02
CA LEU A 54 -1.23 5.90 -5.83
C LEU A 54 -0.05 5.79 -6.78
N PHE A 55 1.06 5.19 -6.33
CA PHE A 55 2.23 4.95 -7.19
C PHE A 55 1.92 3.92 -8.28
N ALA A 56 1.21 2.84 -7.93
CA ALA A 56 0.80 1.83 -8.91
C ALA A 56 -0.15 2.41 -9.97
N VAL A 57 -1.07 3.28 -9.55
CA VAL A 57 -1.96 4.04 -10.44
C VAL A 57 -1.17 4.96 -11.35
N ALA A 58 -0.21 5.74 -10.82
CA ALA A 58 0.63 6.61 -11.64
C ALA A 58 1.38 5.83 -12.73
N ILE A 59 1.98 4.70 -12.36
CA ILE A 59 2.71 3.84 -13.30
C ILE A 59 1.76 3.25 -14.34
N SER A 60 0.60 2.74 -13.91
CA SER A 60 -0.40 2.15 -14.81
C SER A 60 -0.96 3.19 -15.80
N MET A 61 -1.21 4.42 -15.35
CA MET A 61 -1.59 5.53 -16.24
C MET A 61 -0.52 5.80 -17.28
N LEU A 62 0.75 5.89 -16.87
CA LEU A 62 1.87 6.11 -17.80
C LEU A 62 2.05 4.95 -18.78
N GLN A 63 1.87 3.70 -18.34
CA GLN A 63 1.91 2.51 -19.21
C GLN A 63 0.79 2.55 -20.26
N MET A 64 -0.44 2.87 -19.83
CA MET A 64 -1.59 2.95 -20.74
C MET A 64 -1.47 4.10 -21.74
N GLY A 65 -0.83 5.21 -21.34
CA GLY A 65 -0.57 6.37 -22.20
C GLY A 65 0.76 6.32 -22.95
N GLU A 66 1.61 5.30 -22.75
CA GLU A 66 3.01 5.31 -23.19
C GLU A 66 3.14 5.60 -24.69
N ALA A 67 2.32 4.94 -25.52
CA ALA A 67 2.36 5.13 -26.97
C ALA A 67 2.05 6.58 -27.40
N ALA A 68 1.13 7.26 -26.70
CA ALA A 68 0.82 8.66 -26.98
C ALA A 68 1.95 9.58 -26.49
N LEU A 69 2.49 9.32 -25.30
CA LEU A 69 3.58 10.11 -24.72
C LEU A 69 4.86 10.01 -25.54
N LEU A 70 5.21 8.82 -26.04
CA LEU A 70 6.37 8.60 -26.92
C LEU A 70 6.21 9.25 -28.30
N SER A 71 5.01 9.64 -28.71
CA SER A 71 4.77 10.34 -29.97
C SER A 71 5.00 11.85 -29.88
N CYS A 72 5.14 12.39 -28.66
CA CYS A 72 5.37 13.81 -28.45
C CYS A 72 6.83 14.17 -28.78
N SER A 73 7.03 15.21 -29.58
CA SER A 73 8.39 15.65 -29.97
C SER A 73 8.88 16.87 -29.18
N THR A 74 8.01 17.51 -28.38
CA THR A 74 8.34 18.68 -27.56
C THR A 74 7.83 18.52 -26.14
N LEU A 75 8.45 19.27 -25.21
CA LEU A 75 8.06 19.28 -23.81
C LEU A 75 6.62 19.77 -23.60
N GLU A 76 6.19 20.77 -24.37
CA GLU A 76 4.84 21.33 -24.29
C GLU A 76 3.79 20.29 -24.72
N ALA A 77 4.04 19.60 -25.84
CA ALA A 77 3.15 18.55 -26.33
C ALA A 77 3.05 17.39 -25.34
N LEU A 78 4.19 16.98 -24.78
CA LEU A 78 4.25 15.94 -23.75
C LEU A 78 3.48 16.35 -22.49
N TYR A 79 3.66 17.59 -22.01
CA TYR A 79 2.98 18.09 -20.83
C TYR A 79 1.46 18.18 -21.03
N GLU A 80 1.01 18.61 -22.21
CA GLU A 80 -0.41 18.64 -22.54
C GLU A 80 -1.00 17.21 -22.66
N ALA A 81 -0.24 16.27 -23.22
CA ALA A 81 -0.62 14.86 -23.24
C ALA A 81 -0.74 14.27 -21.83
N LEU A 82 0.19 14.61 -20.91
CA LEU A 82 0.14 14.19 -19.51
C LEU A 82 -1.06 14.79 -18.76
N LYS A 83 -1.39 16.06 -19.00
CA LYS A 83 -2.57 16.71 -18.40
C LYS A 83 -3.88 16.11 -18.88
N SER A 84 -3.94 15.73 -20.16
CA SER A 84 -5.16 15.17 -20.78
C SER A 84 -5.26 13.65 -20.66
N ILE A 85 -4.23 12.98 -20.12
CA ILE A 85 -4.12 11.51 -20.10
C ILE A 85 -5.37 10.84 -19.54
N GLY A 86 -5.93 11.31 -18.43
CA GLY A 86 -7.13 10.73 -17.83
C GLY A 86 -8.35 10.77 -18.74
N ARG A 87 -8.56 11.91 -19.42
CA ARG A 87 -9.66 12.07 -20.39
C ARG A 87 -9.43 11.22 -21.62
N THR A 88 -8.20 11.22 -22.14
CA THR A 88 -7.81 10.44 -23.31
C THR A 88 -8.01 8.95 -23.06
N LEU A 89 -7.63 8.44 -21.89
CA LEU A 89 -7.84 7.03 -21.52
C LEU A 89 -9.33 6.69 -21.51
N GLN A 90 -10.18 7.50 -20.86
CA GLN A 90 -11.63 7.27 -20.82
C GLN A 90 -12.29 7.36 -22.20
N GLN A 91 -11.83 8.25 -23.08
CA GLN A 91 -12.37 8.38 -24.43
C GLN A 91 -11.99 7.19 -25.32
N ARG A 92 -10.76 6.67 -25.16
CA ARG A 92 -10.27 5.54 -25.93
C ARG A 92 -10.92 4.21 -25.53
N ASP A 93 -11.42 4.15 -24.30
CA ASP A 93 -11.89 2.93 -23.70
C ASP A 93 -13.02 3.16 -22.69
N PRO A 94 -14.22 2.62 -22.94
CA PRO A 94 -15.31 2.64 -21.97
C PRO A 94 -14.95 1.98 -20.64
N GLU A 95 -14.06 0.98 -20.66
CA GLU A 95 -13.61 0.22 -19.48
C GLU A 95 -12.33 0.79 -18.84
N ALA A 96 -11.96 2.04 -19.16
CA ALA A 96 -10.67 2.60 -18.75
C ALA A 96 -10.49 2.61 -17.24
N ALA A 97 -11.58 2.85 -16.51
CA ALA A 97 -11.60 2.81 -15.06
C ALA A 97 -11.31 1.40 -14.52
N HIS A 98 -11.95 0.38 -15.09
CA HIS A 98 -11.69 -1.01 -14.73
C HIS A 98 -10.25 -1.41 -15.06
N ARG A 99 -9.78 -1.14 -16.29
CA ARG A 99 -8.41 -1.49 -16.70
C ARG A 99 -7.33 -0.78 -15.90
N LEU A 100 -7.55 0.50 -15.56
CA LEU A 100 -6.63 1.24 -14.72
C LEU A 100 -6.50 0.59 -13.34
N VAL A 101 -7.62 0.24 -12.71
CA VAL A 101 -7.61 -0.45 -11.41
C VAL A 101 -6.95 -1.82 -11.52
N THR A 102 -7.37 -2.65 -12.46
CA THR A 102 -6.84 -4.01 -12.61
C THR A 102 -5.33 -3.99 -12.83
N ARG A 103 -4.82 -3.14 -13.73
CA ARG A 103 -3.37 -3.00 -13.93
C ARG A 103 -2.64 -2.49 -12.69
N SER A 104 -3.26 -1.56 -11.96
CA SER A 104 -2.68 -1.03 -10.73
C SER A 104 -2.58 -2.11 -9.66
N LEU A 105 -3.62 -2.95 -9.52
CA LEU A 105 -3.62 -4.10 -8.63
C LEU A 105 -2.59 -5.15 -9.06
N ASP A 106 -2.52 -5.47 -10.34
CA ASP A 106 -1.49 -6.39 -10.87
C ASP A 106 -0.08 -5.86 -10.59
N ALA A 107 0.15 -4.55 -10.79
CA ALA A 107 1.43 -3.91 -10.50
C ALA A 107 1.76 -3.92 -9.00
N LEU A 108 0.76 -3.77 -8.13
CA LEU A 108 0.93 -3.95 -6.68
C LEU A 108 1.34 -5.39 -6.38
N MET A 109 0.60 -6.37 -6.89
CA MET A 109 0.84 -7.79 -6.63
C MET A 109 2.15 -8.32 -7.21
N THR A 110 2.62 -7.75 -8.31
CA THR A 110 3.88 -8.15 -8.97
C THR A 110 5.10 -7.50 -8.32
N SER A 111 4.90 -6.40 -7.59
CA SER A 111 5.97 -5.68 -6.91
C SER A 111 6.39 -6.41 -5.62
N GLN A 112 7.71 -6.54 -5.41
CA GLN A 112 8.33 -7.02 -4.14
C GLN A 112 7.83 -6.28 -2.89
N LEU A 113 7.17 -5.14 -3.07
CA LEU A 113 6.57 -4.37 -1.98
C LEU A 113 5.34 -5.02 -1.36
N VAL A 114 4.50 -5.73 -2.12
CA VAL A 114 3.38 -6.49 -1.52
C VAL A 114 3.93 -7.61 -0.66
N GLU A 115 5.00 -8.27 -1.10
CA GLU A 115 5.70 -9.27 -0.29
C GLU A 115 6.18 -8.68 1.04
N HIS A 116 6.82 -7.51 1.03
CA HIS A 116 7.24 -6.82 2.25
C HIS A 116 6.06 -6.34 3.12
N ILE A 117 5.00 -5.79 2.53
CA ILE A 117 3.80 -5.33 3.25
C ILE A 117 3.06 -6.52 3.86
N GLU A 118 2.94 -7.64 3.15
CA GLU A 118 2.34 -8.87 3.65
C GLU A 118 3.20 -9.47 4.75
N VAL A 119 4.52 -9.53 4.59
CA VAL A 119 5.45 -9.97 5.64
C VAL A 119 5.31 -9.09 6.88
N GLU A 120 5.24 -7.76 6.74
CA GLU A 120 5.09 -6.85 7.88
C GLU A 120 3.71 -6.97 8.52
N ARG A 121 2.65 -7.12 7.72
CA ARG A 121 1.28 -7.33 8.22
C ARG A 121 1.13 -8.67 8.95
N VAL A 122 1.73 -9.73 8.43
CA VAL A 122 1.78 -11.06 9.05
C VAL A 122 2.60 -11.00 10.33
N ALA A 123 3.77 -10.35 10.31
CA ALA A 123 4.60 -10.17 11.50
C ALA A 123 3.85 -9.41 12.62
N LYS A 124 3.14 -8.33 12.29
CA LYS A 124 2.30 -7.59 13.25
C LYS A 124 1.18 -8.47 13.84
N ARG A 125 0.51 -9.30 13.02
CA ARG A 125 -0.51 -10.23 13.51
C ARG A 125 0.08 -11.31 14.41
N GLN A 126 1.24 -11.84 14.04
CA GLN A 126 1.96 -12.85 14.82
C GLN A 126 2.41 -12.27 16.17
N GLN A 127 2.88 -11.03 16.19
CA GLN A 127 3.32 -10.35 17.39
C GLN A 127 2.19 -10.23 18.41
N VAL A 128 1.00 -9.76 17.99
CA VAL A 128 -0.18 -9.64 18.89
C VAL A 128 -0.58 -10.99 19.47
N VAL A 129 -0.56 -12.06 18.66
CA VAL A 129 -0.87 -13.42 19.13
C VAL A 129 0.19 -13.92 20.11
N THR A 130 1.46 -13.64 19.85
CA THR A 130 2.59 -14.10 20.69
C THR A 130 2.60 -13.36 22.02
N GLU A 131 2.36 -12.04 22.00
CA GLU A 131 2.18 -11.23 23.21
C GLU A 131 1.01 -11.74 24.06
N HIS A 132 -0.13 -12.06 23.44
CA HIS A 132 -1.28 -12.61 24.15
C HIS A 132 -0.99 -13.98 24.78
N LEU A 133 -0.26 -14.85 24.07
CA LEU A 133 0.15 -16.16 24.59
C LEU A 133 1.12 -16.04 25.76
N GLN A 134 2.12 -15.14 25.67
CA GLN A 134 3.05 -14.87 26.76
C GLN A 134 2.32 -14.34 27.99
N GLN A 135 1.37 -13.43 27.79
CA GLN A 135 0.59 -12.87 28.89
C GLN A 135 -0.28 -13.94 29.57
N GLN A 136 -0.88 -14.87 28.82
CA GLN A 136 -1.58 -16.02 29.40
C GLN A 136 -0.65 -16.96 30.16
N GLN A 137 0.56 -17.21 29.65
CA GLN A 137 1.53 -18.08 30.32
C GLN A 137 2.00 -17.47 31.65
N GLN A 138 2.37 -16.18 31.65
CA GLN A 138 2.73 -15.45 32.87
C GLN A 138 1.61 -15.48 33.90
N TRP A 139 0.36 -15.26 33.48
CA TRP A 139 -0.77 -15.29 34.40
C TRP A 139 -0.95 -16.67 35.04
N ARG A 140 -0.77 -17.75 34.27
CA ARG A 140 -0.84 -19.13 34.79
C ARG A 140 0.29 -19.45 35.76
N GLU A 141 1.50 -18.96 35.51
CA GLU A 141 2.64 -19.14 36.42
C GLU A 141 2.38 -18.44 37.77
N ILE A 142 1.92 -17.19 37.74
CA ILE A 142 1.54 -16.44 38.95
C ILE A 142 0.43 -17.17 39.73
N GLU A 143 -0.57 -17.71 39.03
CA GLU A 143 -1.67 -18.45 39.66
C GLU A 143 -1.18 -19.75 40.33
N GLN A 144 -0.20 -20.44 39.72
CA GLN A 144 0.42 -21.63 40.32
C GLN A 144 1.29 -21.28 41.53
N GLU A 145 2.07 -20.21 41.45
CA GLU A 145 2.91 -19.73 42.56
C GLU A 145 2.08 -19.28 43.76
N THR A 146 1.01 -18.50 43.51
CA THR A 146 0.09 -18.04 44.56
C THR A 146 -0.67 -19.20 45.20
N ALA A 147 -1.12 -20.20 44.43
CA ALA A 147 -1.75 -21.40 44.96
C ALA A 147 -0.77 -22.28 45.76
N ALA A 148 0.49 -22.39 45.35
CA ALA A 148 1.53 -23.12 46.07
C ALA A 148 1.90 -22.44 47.39
N ALA A 149 2.05 -21.11 47.39
CA ALA A 149 2.30 -20.32 48.59
C ALA A 149 1.16 -20.45 49.61
N ALA A 150 -0.10 -20.35 49.16
CA ALA A 150 -1.28 -20.53 50.02
C ALA A 150 -1.34 -21.94 50.65
N LYS A 151 -0.99 -22.99 49.89
CA LYS A 151 -0.89 -24.36 50.42
C LYS A 151 0.23 -24.51 51.46
N ALA A 152 1.39 -23.89 51.22
CA ALA A 152 2.51 -23.92 52.17
C ALA A 152 2.18 -23.19 53.47
N GLU A 153 1.46 -22.06 53.38
CA GLU A 153 1.00 -21.30 54.54
C GLU A 153 -0.05 -22.07 55.35
N ALA A 154 -1.01 -22.74 54.69
CA ALA A 154 -1.98 -23.61 55.35
C ALA A 154 -1.30 -24.80 56.07
N ALA A 155 -0.31 -25.44 55.44
CA ALA A 155 0.44 -26.53 56.06
C ALA A 155 1.29 -26.07 57.26
N ALA A 156 1.82 -24.83 57.22
CA ALA A 156 2.54 -24.24 58.35
C ALA A 156 1.60 -23.90 59.52
N ALA A 157 0.38 -23.44 59.24
CA ALA A 157 -0.65 -23.19 60.26
C ALA A 157 -1.08 -24.50 60.96
N GLU A 158 -1.32 -25.58 60.20
CA GLU A 158 -1.67 -26.90 60.75
C GLU A 158 -0.52 -27.50 61.60
N ALA A 159 0.75 -27.25 61.25
CA ALA A 159 1.90 -27.69 62.04
C ALA A 159 2.11 -26.88 63.33
N GLY A 160 1.60 -25.65 63.40
CA GLY A 160 1.68 -24.76 64.56
C GLY A 160 0.69 -25.10 65.68
N GLU A 161 -0.41 -25.81 65.37
CA GLU A 161 -1.47 -26.17 66.33
C GLU A 161 -1.19 -27.49 67.09
N SER A 162 -0.06 -28.15 66.85
CA SER A 162 0.31 -29.47 67.42
C SER A 162 1.25 -29.42 68.65
N TRP A 163 1.21 -28.36 69.45
CA TRP A 163 1.95 -28.25 70.72
C TRP A 163 1.03 -27.98 71.90
#